data_AF-A0A0C2H424-F1
#
_entry.id   AF-A0A0C2H424-F1
#
_cell.length_a   1.000
_cell.length_b   1.000
_cell.length_c   1.000
_cell.angle_alpha   90.00
_cell.angle_beta   90.00
_cell.angle_gamma   90.00
#
_symmetry.space_group_name_H-M   'P 1'
#
loop_
_entity.id
_entity.type
_entity.pdbx_description
1 polymer ?
#
loop_
_entity_poly.entity_id
_entity_poly.type
_entity_poly.pdbx_seq_one_letter_code
_entity_poly.pdbx_strand_id
1 'polypeptide(L)'
;FFVICIILTIIIHHYRSSVDPPEKDIPICTLKNFPNEIQHTIQWARDLFEGLFTGPAETANQFLSDERSFLERLEQMNVSQRTQLLSQEHYHDNIAQMLHSFPPDQVTDQGAKFWSGTKRCPHVLEFDPSQEEHRNFVYAASILRAQIYGLKPILDVDLVMKIASSVQPPPFKPRAGVKIAVTEAEAKENAESEDANADGVLEQLKVKLARLNTKSIQKLNPIDFEKDDDTNHHMEMITAASNLRAENYSIQPADRMKTKQIAGRIIPAIATTTATVAGLVCIELYKYNETSFTLWDRLEIKGPKTLQEAVDWIQE
;
A
#
# COMPACT_ATOMS: atom_id res chain seq x y z
N PHE A 1 -24.63 9.52 5.55
CA PHE A 1 -25.27 10.85 5.59
C PHE A 1 -24.58 11.71 4.55
N PHE A 2 -25.26 12.08 3.47
CA PHE A 2 -24.71 13.03 2.50
C PHE A 2 -24.89 14.42 3.08
N VAL A 3 -23.79 15.08 3.44
CA VAL A 3 -23.81 16.48 3.85
C VAL A 3 -23.58 17.30 2.59
N ILE A 4 -24.59 18.06 2.18
CA ILE A 4 -24.48 19.03 1.09
C ILE A 4 -23.97 20.32 1.73
N CYS A 5 -22.69 20.64 1.51
CA CYS A 5 -22.11 21.91 1.92
C CYS A 5 -22.03 22.86 0.73
N ILE A 6 -22.78 23.96 0.80
CA ILE A 6 -22.60 25.08 -0.12
C ILE A 6 -21.79 26.13 0.60
N ILE A 7 -20.63 26.46 0.05
CA ILE A 7 -19.82 27.57 0.52
C ILE A 7 -20.46 28.84 -0.05
N LEU A 8 -21.46 29.37 0.65
CA LEU A 8 -21.90 30.74 0.42
C LEU A 8 -20.87 31.64 1.12
N THR A 9 -20.17 32.47 0.35
CA THR A 9 -19.16 33.45 0.81
C THR A 9 -19.75 34.53 1.73
N ILE A 10 -20.93 34.32 2.31
CA ILE A 10 -21.75 35.40 2.84
C ILE A 10 -22.32 35.12 4.26
N ILE A 11 -22.58 33.87 4.69
CA ILE A 11 -23.17 33.64 6.04
C ILE A 11 -22.66 32.39 6.78
N ILE A 12 -22.02 31.43 6.12
CA ILE A 12 -21.81 30.08 6.67
C ILE A 12 -20.32 29.82 6.95
N HIS A 13 -20.02 29.06 8.01
CA HIS A 13 -18.68 28.53 8.26
C HIS A 13 -18.11 27.87 7.00
N HIS A 14 -16.85 28.15 6.68
CA HIS A 14 -16.17 27.54 5.54
C HIS A 14 -16.15 26.02 5.69
N TYR A 15 -16.12 25.25 4.59
CA TYR A 15 -16.08 23.79 4.67
C TYR A 15 -14.91 23.27 5.54
N ARG A 16 -13.74 23.95 5.53
CA ARG A 16 -12.61 23.60 6.41
C ARG A 16 -12.78 24.00 7.88
N SER A 17 -13.87 24.69 8.24
CA SER A 17 -14.23 24.94 9.64
C SER A 17 -14.86 23.70 10.30
N SER A 18 -15.36 22.76 9.48
CA SER A 18 -15.65 21.39 9.92
C SER A 18 -14.47 20.48 9.61
N VAL A 19 -14.17 19.58 10.53
CA VAL A 19 -13.18 18.52 10.35
C VAL A 19 -13.94 17.23 10.08
N ASP A 20 -13.80 16.70 8.86
CA ASP A 20 -14.31 15.38 8.54
C ASP A 20 -13.52 14.31 9.31
N PRO A 21 -14.16 13.19 9.71
CA PRO A 21 -13.45 12.09 10.32
C PRO A 21 -12.30 11.64 9.39
N PRO A 22 -11.06 11.52 9.89
CA PRO A 22 -9.97 10.99 9.08
C PRO A 22 -10.28 9.55 8.65
N GLU A 23 -9.76 9.14 7.50
CA GLU A 23 -9.79 7.73 7.12
C GLU A 23 -9.09 6.89 8.20
N LYS A 24 -9.68 5.74 8.52
CA LYS A 24 -9.09 4.83 9.50
C LYS A 24 -7.98 4.04 8.82
N ASP A 25 -6.73 4.43 9.06
CA ASP A 25 -5.58 3.66 8.61
C ASP A 25 -5.47 2.33 9.36
N ILE A 26 -5.16 1.26 8.62
CA ILE A 26 -4.91 -0.05 9.21
C ILE A 26 -3.49 -0.04 9.81
N PRO A 27 -3.29 -0.44 11.08
CA PRO A 27 -1.96 -0.47 11.68
C PRO A 27 -0.99 -1.36 10.89
N ILE A 28 0.26 -0.91 10.74
CA ILE A 28 1.29 -1.61 9.96
C ILE A 28 1.54 -3.03 10.51
N CYS A 29 1.49 -3.22 11.83
CA CYS A 29 1.64 -4.55 12.44
C CYS A 29 0.51 -5.51 12.05
N THR A 30 -0.72 -5.01 11.91
CA THR A 30 -1.88 -5.77 11.42
C THR A 30 -1.70 -6.18 9.97
N LEU A 31 -1.24 -5.27 9.11
CA LEU A 31 -0.97 -5.55 7.69
C LEU A 31 0.20 -6.52 7.50
N LYS A 32 1.30 -6.33 8.24
CA LYS A 32 2.52 -7.13 8.09
C LYS A 32 2.42 -8.50 8.75
N ASN A 33 1.88 -8.58 9.96
CA ASN A 33 2.05 -9.75 10.83
C ASN A 33 0.72 -10.37 11.30
N PHE A 34 -0.30 -9.57 11.61
CA PHE A 34 -1.51 -10.07 12.29
C PHE A 34 -2.82 -9.68 11.58
N PRO A 35 -3.03 -10.07 10.31
CA PRO A 35 -4.31 -9.85 9.66
C PRO A 35 -5.38 -10.73 10.32
N ASN A 36 -6.57 -10.19 10.45
CA ASN A 36 -7.74 -10.88 11.01
C ASN A 36 -9.01 -10.70 10.16
N GLU A 37 -8.95 -9.83 9.13
CA GLU A 37 -10.03 -9.50 8.23
C GLU A 37 -9.51 -9.42 6.79
N ILE A 38 -10.40 -9.67 5.83
CA ILE A 38 -10.07 -9.71 4.39
C ILE A 38 -9.56 -8.36 3.87
N GLN A 39 -9.99 -7.24 4.45
CA GLN A 39 -9.49 -5.92 4.08
C GLN A 39 -8.00 -5.75 4.38
N HIS A 40 -7.48 -6.40 5.44
CA HIS A 40 -6.07 -6.36 5.80
C HIS A 40 -5.22 -7.13 4.79
N THR A 41 -5.70 -8.30 4.35
CA THR A 41 -4.99 -9.11 3.35
C THR A 41 -5.06 -8.50 1.95
N ILE A 42 -6.16 -7.82 1.61
CA ILE A 42 -6.30 -7.08 0.34
C ILE A 42 -5.35 -5.88 0.31
N GLN A 43 -5.31 -5.07 1.36
CA GLN A 43 -4.38 -3.95 1.43
C GLN A 43 -2.92 -4.45 1.39
N TRP A 44 -2.60 -5.54 2.10
CA TRP A 44 -1.29 -6.14 1.98
C TRP A 44 -0.97 -6.63 0.55
N ALA A 45 -1.93 -7.26 -0.14
CA ALA A 45 -1.74 -7.73 -1.50
C ALA A 45 -1.54 -6.57 -2.49
N ARG A 46 -2.17 -5.42 -2.23
CA ARG A 46 -1.95 -4.17 -2.95
C ARG A 46 -0.52 -3.66 -2.78
N ASP A 47 -0.03 -3.62 -1.54
CA ASP A 47 1.35 -3.22 -1.23
C ASP A 47 2.36 -4.20 -1.83
N LEU A 48 2.05 -5.51 -1.81
CA LEU A 48 2.85 -6.55 -2.45
C LEU A 48 2.93 -6.34 -3.97
N PHE A 49 1.80 -6.04 -4.63
CA PHE A 49 1.77 -5.77 -6.06
C PHE A 49 2.72 -4.62 -6.43
N GLU A 50 2.62 -3.49 -5.74
CA GLU A 50 3.49 -2.33 -5.97
C GLU A 50 4.96 -2.66 -5.66
N GLY A 51 5.21 -3.39 -4.56
CA GLY A 51 6.54 -3.82 -4.14
C GLY A 51 7.20 -4.85 -5.06
N LEU A 52 6.44 -5.59 -5.88
CA LEU A 52 6.98 -6.56 -6.83
C LEU A 52 7.09 -6.01 -8.25
N PHE A 53 6.14 -5.16 -8.66
CA PHE A 53 5.93 -4.83 -10.07
C PHE A 53 6.10 -3.35 -10.43
N THR A 54 6.09 -2.45 -9.45
CA THR A 54 6.24 -1.01 -9.67
C THR A 54 7.58 -0.53 -9.12
N GLY A 55 7.72 -0.55 -7.79
CA GLY A 55 8.85 0.05 -7.07
C GLY A 55 10.23 -0.44 -7.51
N PRO A 56 10.49 -1.76 -7.60
CA PRO A 56 11.80 -2.26 -8.04
C PRO A 56 12.13 -1.89 -9.48
N ALA A 57 11.14 -1.86 -10.37
CA ALA A 57 11.33 -1.51 -11.78
C ALA A 57 11.66 -0.01 -11.93
N GLU A 58 10.95 0.85 -11.21
CA GLU A 58 11.24 2.30 -11.15
C GLU A 58 12.62 2.56 -10.57
N THR A 59 12.94 1.91 -9.44
CA THR A 59 14.23 2.04 -8.76
C THR A 59 15.38 1.64 -9.68
N ALA A 60 15.24 0.51 -10.39
CA ALA A 60 16.23 0.09 -11.38
C ALA A 60 16.34 1.09 -12.53
N ASN A 61 15.23 1.62 -13.04
CA ASN A 61 15.23 2.61 -14.11
C ASN A 61 15.83 3.95 -13.70
N GLN A 62 15.63 4.37 -12.45
CA GLN A 62 16.27 5.56 -11.88
C GLN A 62 17.79 5.36 -11.81
N PHE A 63 18.26 4.20 -11.35
CA PHE A 63 19.68 3.86 -11.36
C PHE A 63 20.27 3.86 -12.78
N LEU A 64 19.58 3.27 -13.76
CA LEU A 64 20.03 3.23 -15.16
C LEU A 64 20.03 4.61 -15.83
N SER A 65 19.19 5.54 -15.36
CA SER A 65 19.10 6.89 -15.93
C SER A 65 20.13 7.85 -15.33
N ASP A 66 20.38 7.74 -14.03
CA ASP A 66 21.36 8.56 -13.32
C ASP A 66 21.98 7.79 -12.14
N GLU A 67 23.07 7.09 -12.42
CA GLU A 67 23.79 6.26 -11.46
C GLU A 67 24.32 7.07 -10.27
N ARG A 68 24.86 8.27 -10.52
CA ARG A 68 25.50 9.09 -9.49
C ARG A 68 24.48 9.65 -8.52
N SER A 69 23.45 10.31 -9.03
CA SER A 69 22.41 10.89 -8.17
C SER A 69 21.59 9.81 -7.47
N PHE A 70 21.47 8.62 -8.06
CA PHE A 70 20.85 7.47 -7.40
C PHE A 70 21.67 6.98 -6.19
N LEU A 71 23.00 6.86 -6.34
CA LEU A 71 23.88 6.47 -5.23
C LEU A 71 23.88 7.51 -4.10
N GLU A 72 23.87 8.81 -4.43
CA GLU A 72 23.74 9.89 -3.44
C GLU A 72 22.37 9.85 -2.70
N ARG A 73 21.28 9.55 -3.41
CA ARG A 73 19.95 9.36 -2.76
C ARG A 73 19.88 8.09 -1.92
N LEU A 74 20.56 7.01 -2.33
CA LEU A 74 20.62 5.77 -1.56
C LEU A 74 21.32 5.91 -0.21
N GLU A 75 22.18 6.93 -0.07
CA GLU A 75 22.82 7.32 1.20
C GLU A 75 21.88 8.15 2.10
N GLN A 76 20.78 8.68 1.54
CA GLN A 76 19.78 9.48 2.26
C GLN A 76 18.47 8.72 2.53
N MET A 77 18.31 7.52 1.96
CA MET A 77 17.11 6.68 2.14
C MET A 77 17.21 5.76 3.36
N ASN A 78 16.15 5.71 4.17
CA ASN A 78 16.01 4.78 5.29
C ASN A 78 16.08 3.32 4.81
N VAL A 79 16.81 2.49 5.55
CA VAL A 79 17.17 1.10 5.19
C VAL A 79 15.96 0.18 5.04
N SER A 80 14.83 0.51 5.68
CA SER A 80 13.60 -0.28 5.69
C SER A 80 12.92 -0.46 4.33
N GLN A 81 13.35 0.27 3.29
CA GLN A 81 12.84 0.15 1.91
C GLN A 81 13.63 -0.84 1.04
N ARG A 82 14.51 -1.66 1.63
CA ARG A 82 15.48 -2.46 0.88
C ARG A 82 15.16 -3.95 0.91
N THR A 83 14.71 -4.44 -0.25
CA THR A 83 14.66 -5.84 -0.71
C THR A 83 13.47 -6.67 -0.28
N GLN A 84 12.75 -7.26 -1.25
CA GLN A 84 12.24 -8.64 -1.17
C GLN A 84 11.93 -9.21 -2.55
N LEU A 85 12.28 -10.48 -2.75
CA LEU A 85 12.16 -11.22 -4.01
C LEU A 85 11.63 -12.63 -3.71
N LEU A 86 10.59 -13.00 -4.45
CA LEU A 86 10.02 -14.34 -4.66
C LEU A 86 8.95 -14.84 -3.67
N SER A 87 7.89 -15.38 -4.30
CA SER A 87 6.63 -15.92 -3.77
C SER A 87 6.72 -16.79 -2.52
N GLN A 88 7.77 -17.60 -2.38
CA GLN A 88 7.89 -18.53 -1.27
C GLN A 88 8.22 -17.83 0.05
N GLU A 89 8.89 -16.68 -0.01
CA GLU A 89 9.22 -15.93 1.19
C GLU A 89 7.95 -15.47 1.92
N HIS A 90 6.90 -15.07 1.19
CA HIS A 90 5.74 -14.41 1.79
C HIS A 90 4.72 -15.35 2.47
N TYR A 91 4.42 -16.50 1.87
CA TYR A 91 3.34 -17.41 2.33
C TYR A 91 3.85 -18.63 3.10
N HIS A 92 5.14 -18.95 2.96
CA HIS A 92 5.78 -20.08 3.63
C HIS A 92 6.83 -19.60 4.63
N ASP A 93 7.92 -18.96 4.17
CA ASP A 93 9.07 -18.70 5.03
C ASP A 93 8.82 -17.62 6.09
N ASN A 94 8.11 -16.55 5.74
CA ASN A 94 7.72 -15.51 6.70
C ASN A 94 6.77 -16.08 7.76
N ILE A 95 5.87 -17.00 7.37
CA ILE A 95 4.95 -17.66 8.30
C ILE A 95 5.71 -18.67 9.17
N ALA A 96 6.64 -19.43 8.60
CA ALA A 96 7.49 -20.36 9.33
C ALA A 96 8.41 -19.62 10.33
N GLN A 97 8.96 -18.46 9.92
CA GLN A 97 9.71 -17.58 10.82
C GLN A 97 8.82 -17.01 11.93
N MET A 98 7.57 -16.62 11.60
CA MET A 98 6.58 -16.17 12.59
C MET A 98 6.28 -17.25 13.62
N LEU A 99 6.04 -18.49 13.19
CA LEU A 99 5.75 -19.62 14.08
C LEU A 99 6.99 -20.06 14.89
N HIS A 100 8.20 -19.85 14.37
CA HIS A 100 9.43 -20.05 15.13
C HIS A 100 9.59 -19.00 16.24
N SER A 101 9.33 -17.73 15.93
CA SER A 101 9.37 -16.64 16.90
C SER A 101 8.22 -16.72 17.91
N PHE A 102 7.03 -17.15 17.47
CA PHE A 102 5.84 -17.28 18.30
C PHE A 102 5.14 -18.65 18.13
N PRO A 103 5.53 -19.68 18.90
CA PRO A 103 4.92 -21.00 18.82
C PRO A 103 3.41 -20.99 19.06
N PRO A 104 2.63 -21.94 18.48
CA PRO A 104 1.17 -21.99 18.64
C PRO A 104 0.68 -22.04 20.09
N ASP A 105 1.45 -22.69 20.98
CA ASP A 105 1.13 -22.84 22.39
C ASP A 105 1.68 -21.72 23.28
N GLN A 106 2.27 -20.67 22.70
CA GLN A 106 2.86 -19.59 23.47
C GLN A 106 1.81 -18.85 24.31
N VAL A 107 2.18 -18.56 25.55
CA VAL A 107 1.43 -17.72 26.48
C VAL A 107 2.15 -16.39 26.69
N THR A 108 1.39 -15.33 26.90
CA THR A 108 1.91 -14.03 27.32
C THR A 108 2.34 -14.07 28.78
N ASP A 109 3.06 -13.05 29.24
CA ASP A 109 3.49 -12.92 30.65
C ASP A 109 2.31 -12.94 31.65
N GLN A 110 1.10 -12.62 31.17
CA GLN A 110 -0.14 -12.64 31.95
C GLN A 110 -0.87 -14.00 31.90
N GLY A 111 -0.27 -15.03 31.29
CA GLY A 111 -0.82 -16.38 31.21
C GLY A 111 -1.92 -16.59 30.14
N ALA A 112 -2.25 -15.56 29.36
CA ALA A 112 -3.19 -15.68 28.24
C ALA A 112 -2.49 -16.25 26.99
N LYS A 113 -3.22 -17.00 26.14
CA LYS A 113 -2.66 -17.48 24.86
C LYS A 113 -2.29 -16.29 23.97
N PHE A 114 -1.07 -16.30 23.43
CA PHE A 114 -0.58 -15.26 22.51
C PHE A 114 -1.48 -15.15 21.27
N TRP A 115 -1.83 -16.29 20.68
CA TRP A 115 -2.77 -16.41 19.57
C TRP A 115 -4.22 -16.41 20.08
N SER A 116 -4.75 -15.23 20.35
CA SER A 116 -6.15 -15.06 20.77
C SER A 116 -6.73 -13.71 20.31
N GLY A 117 -8.06 -13.61 20.32
CA GLY A 117 -8.78 -12.40 19.93
C GLY A 117 -8.53 -12.02 18.47
N THR A 118 -7.83 -10.90 18.25
CA THR A 118 -7.48 -10.40 16.92
C THR A 118 -6.23 -11.07 16.32
N LYS A 119 -5.45 -11.82 17.10
CA LYS A 119 -4.26 -12.53 16.62
C LYS A 119 -4.63 -13.97 16.25
N ARG A 120 -4.85 -14.21 14.96
CA ARG A 120 -5.09 -15.55 14.42
C ARG A 120 -3.76 -16.27 14.22
N CYS A 121 -3.63 -17.50 14.73
CA CYS A 121 -2.44 -18.31 14.51
C CYS A 121 -2.37 -18.71 13.03
N PRO A 122 -1.31 -18.34 12.30
CA PRO A 122 -1.21 -18.73 10.90
C PRO A 122 -0.76 -20.18 10.77
N HIS A 123 -1.00 -20.75 9.59
CA HIS A 123 -0.36 -21.98 9.15
C HIS A 123 0.40 -21.74 7.85
N VAL A 124 1.46 -22.52 7.67
CA VAL A 124 2.26 -22.51 6.45
C VAL A 124 1.44 -23.09 5.29
N LEU A 125 1.61 -22.52 4.10
CA LEU A 125 1.04 -23.05 2.86
C LEU A 125 2.15 -23.66 2.02
N GLU A 126 1.90 -24.87 1.52
CA GLU A 126 2.73 -25.51 0.50
C GLU A 126 2.13 -25.26 -0.88
N PHE A 127 2.98 -25.08 -1.89
CA PHE A 127 2.49 -24.85 -3.24
C PHE A 127 1.79 -26.10 -3.79
N ASP A 128 0.50 -25.96 -4.13
CA ASP A 128 -0.28 -27.02 -4.76
C ASP A 128 -0.86 -26.53 -6.10
N PRO A 129 -0.45 -27.11 -7.25
CA PRO A 129 -0.99 -26.73 -8.57
C PRO A 129 -2.45 -27.16 -8.77
N SER A 130 -3.01 -28.02 -7.92
CA SER A 130 -4.43 -28.41 -7.98
C SER A 130 -5.36 -27.36 -7.38
N GLN A 131 -4.84 -26.48 -6.52
CA GLN A 131 -5.58 -25.39 -5.90
C GLN A 131 -5.69 -24.18 -6.83
N GLU A 132 -6.90 -23.63 -6.94
CA GLU A 132 -7.21 -22.56 -7.89
C GLU A 132 -6.43 -21.27 -7.58
N GLU A 133 -6.40 -20.85 -6.32
CA GLU A 133 -5.74 -19.63 -5.88
C GLU A 133 -4.23 -19.70 -6.06
N HIS A 134 -3.63 -20.87 -5.81
CA HIS A 134 -2.19 -21.10 -6.03
C HIS A 134 -1.85 -20.97 -7.52
N ARG A 135 -2.66 -21.58 -8.40
CA ARG A 135 -2.50 -21.45 -9.84
C ARG A 135 -2.66 -20.00 -10.29
N ASN A 136 -3.74 -19.34 -9.88
CA ASN A 136 -4.06 -17.98 -10.29
C ASN A 136 -2.96 -17.01 -9.87
N PHE A 137 -2.42 -17.16 -8.65
CA PHE A 137 -1.31 -16.34 -8.18
C PHE A 137 -0.05 -16.53 -9.04
N VAL A 138 0.39 -17.78 -9.25
CA VAL A 138 1.60 -18.06 -10.02
C VAL A 138 1.44 -17.64 -11.48
N TYR A 139 0.29 -17.92 -12.09
CA TYR A 139 -0.01 -17.55 -13.46
C TYR A 139 0.00 -16.03 -13.66
N ALA A 140 -0.80 -15.29 -12.89
CA ALA A 140 -0.88 -13.83 -13.00
C ALA A 140 0.48 -13.17 -12.68
N ALA A 141 1.17 -13.62 -11.62
CA ALA A 141 2.49 -13.10 -11.28
C ALA A 141 3.52 -13.36 -12.39
N SER A 142 3.46 -14.51 -13.08
CA SER A 142 4.37 -14.82 -14.18
C SER A 142 4.19 -13.89 -15.39
N ILE A 143 2.95 -13.54 -15.72
CA ILE A 143 2.63 -12.61 -16.81
C ILE A 143 3.14 -11.21 -16.49
N LEU A 144 2.81 -10.71 -15.29
CA LEU A 144 3.26 -9.40 -14.82
C LEU A 144 4.79 -9.32 -14.74
N ARG A 145 5.43 -10.41 -14.31
CA ARG A 145 6.89 -10.49 -14.30
C ARG A 145 7.47 -10.43 -15.71
N ALA A 146 6.89 -11.15 -16.67
CA ALA A 146 7.33 -11.10 -18.06
C ALA A 146 7.19 -9.68 -18.64
N GLN A 147 6.07 -9.00 -18.36
CA GLN A 147 5.80 -7.63 -18.81
C GLN A 147 6.86 -6.64 -18.31
N ILE A 148 7.28 -6.74 -17.04
CA ILE A 148 8.33 -5.86 -16.47
C ILE A 148 9.65 -5.97 -17.23
N TYR A 149 10.02 -7.19 -17.63
CA TYR A 149 11.23 -7.42 -18.40
C TYR A 149 11.04 -7.22 -19.92
N GLY A 150 9.83 -6.86 -20.37
CA GLY A 150 9.52 -6.74 -21.81
C GLY A 150 9.56 -8.08 -22.55
N LEU A 151 9.34 -9.19 -21.84
CA LEU A 151 9.31 -10.54 -22.39
C LEU A 151 7.88 -10.92 -22.79
N LYS A 152 7.76 -11.78 -23.81
CA LYS A 152 6.47 -12.35 -24.19
C LYS A 152 6.02 -13.36 -23.12
N PRO A 153 4.83 -13.20 -22.52
CA PRO A 153 4.34 -14.12 -21.49
C PRO A 153 3.97 -15.48 -22.08
N ILE A 154 4.06 -16.51 -21.25
CA ILE A 154 3.52 -17.84 -21.54
C ILE A 154 2.05 -17.85 -21.11
N LEU A 155 1.14 -18.06 -22.06
CA LEU A 155 -0.31 -18.05 -21.81
C LEU A 155 -0.88 -19.45 -21.54
N ASP A 156 -0.07 -20.49 -21.72
CA ASP A 156 -0.43 -21.87 -21.42
C ASP A 156 -0.28 -22.12 -19.91
N VAL A 157 -1.42 -22.18 -19.22
CA VAL A 157 -1.50 -22.38 -17.77
C VAL A 157 -0.87 -23.71 -17.36
N ASP A 158 -1.12 -24.78 -18.12
CA ASP A 158 -0.62 -26.13 -17.79
C ASP A 158 0.91 -26.17 -17.90
N LEU A 159 1.47 -25.50 -18.90
CA LEU A 159 2.92 -25.36 -19.05
C LEU A 159 3.52 -24.56 -17.89
N VAL A 160 2.91 -23.43 -17.49
CA VAL A 160 3.37 -22.63 -16.35
C VAL A 160 3.34 -23.44 -15.06
N MET A 161 2.27 -24.19 -14.79
CA MET A 161 2.16 -25.02 -13.59
C MET A 161 3.14 -26.18 -13.59
N LYS A 162 3.41 -26.78 -14.76
CA LYS A 162 4.44 -27.81 -14.91
C LYS A 162 5.83 -27.28 -14.59
N ILE A 163 6.16 -26.06 -15.06
CA ILE A 163 7.42 -25.40 -14.73
C ILE A 163 7.46 -25.09 -13.23
N ALA A 164 6.41 -24.49 -12.67
CA ALA A 164 6.34 -24.15 -11.25
C ALA A 164 6.55 -25.38 -10.34
N SER A 165 5.91 -26.51 -10.68
CA SER A 165 6.04 -27.77 -9.94
C SER A 165 7.44 -28.40 -10.04
N SER A 166 8.20 -28.06 -11.08
CA SER A 166 9.59 -28.53 -11.24
C SER A 166 10.61 -27.74 -10.42
N VAL A 167 10.22 -26.55 -9.93
CA VAL A 167 11.09 -25.72 -9.10
C VAL A 167 11.09 -26.30 -7.70
N GLN A 168 12.25 -26.78 -7.25
CA GLN A 168 12.45 -27.17 -5.86
C GLN A 168 13.08 -26.01 -5.10
N PRO A 169 12.31 -25.35 -4.23
CA PRO A 169 12.87 -24.27 -3.44
C PRO A 169 13.84 -24.76 -2.36
N PRO A 170 14.77 -23.91 -1.90
CA PRO A 170 15.62 -24.22 -0.77
C PRO A 170 14.77 -24.45 0.50
N PRO A 171 15.14 -25.41 1.37
CA PRO A 171 14.42 -25.63 2.62
C PRO A 171 14.57 -24.43 3.55
N PHE A 172 13.47 -24.02 4.17
CA PHE A 172 13.45 -22.93 5.14
C PHE A 172 14.38 -23.21 6.33
N LYS A 173 15.17 -22.21 6.72
CA LYS A 173 15.99 -22.24 7.94
C LYS A 173 15.68 -21.00 8.77
N PRO A 174 15.18 -21.15 10.01
CA PRO A 174 14.83 -20.02 10.84
C PRO A 174 16.07 -19.19 11.18
N ARG A 175 15.92 -17.86 11.07
CA ARG A 175 16.96 -16.91 11.44
C ARG A 175 16.80 -16.57 12.92
N ALA A 176 17.87 -16.77 13.70
CA ALA A 176 17.91 -16.39 15.11
C ALA A 176 18.03 -14.87 15.25
N GLY A 177 17.26 -14.25 16.15
CA GLY A 177 17.35 -12.83 16.46
C GLY A 177 16.46 -11.90 15.63
N VAL A 178 15.56 -12.42 14.79
CA VAL A 178 14.56 -11.61 14.07
C VAL A 178 13.53 -11.07 15.08
N LYS A 179 13.51 -9.74 15.28
CA LYS A 179 12.50 -9.06 16.11
C LYS A 179 11.24 -8.80 15.29
N ILE A 180 10.22 -9.63 15.49
CA ILE A 180 8.90 -9.39 14.90
C ILE A 180 8.13 -8.46 15.82
N ALA A 181 7.78 -7.27 15.32
CA ALA A 181 7.00 -6.30 16.07
C ALA A 181 5.56 -6.79 16.32
N VAL A 182 5.16 -6.86 17.59
CA VAL A 182 3.83 -7.23 18.04
C VAL A 182 2.92 -6.01 18.15
N THR A 183 3.51 -4.85 18.46
CA THR A 183 2.81 -3.56 18.60
C THR A 183 3.29 -2.55 17.55
N GLU A 184 2.50 -1.49 17.33
CA GLU A 184 2.90 -0.41 16.42
C GLU A 184 4.10 0.39 16.95
N ALA A 185 4.22 0.52 18.27
CA ALA A 185 5.37 1.13 18.92
C ALA A 185 6.66 0.34 18.63
N GLU A 186 6.63 -0.99 18.84
CA GLU A 186 7.74 -1.88 18.48
C GLU A 186 8.05 -1.86 16.99
N ALA A 187 7.04 -1.71 16.12
CA ALA A 187 7.26 -1.64 14.68
C ALA A 187 8.02 -0.36 14.28
N LYS A 188 7.76 0.76 14.97
CA LYS A 188 8.49 2.02 14.79
C LYS A 188 9.92 1.92 15.36
N GLU A 189 10.08 1.38 16.57
CA GLU A 189 11.40 1.17 17.19
C GLU A 189 12.29 0.18 16.41
N ASN A 190 11.71 -0.89 15.86
CA ASN A 190 12.46 -1.83 15.02
C ASN A 190 12.93 -1.17 13.71
N ALA A 191 12.11 -0.28 13.13
CA ALA A 191 12.52 0.48 11.95
C ALA A 191 13.69 1.44 12.24
N GLU A 192 13.80 1.93 13.47
CA GLU A 192 14.88 2.82 13.93
C GLU A 192 16.15 2.07 14.38
N SER A 193 16.04 0.82 14.83
CA SER A 193 17.17 0.05 15.41
C SER A 193 17.92 -0.87 14.45
N GLU A 194 17.35 -1.20 13.28
CA GLU A 194 18.05 -1.94 12.20
C GLU A 194 19.17 -1.11 11.52
N ASP A 195 19.30 0.17 11.87
CA ASP A 195 20.20 1.16 11.25
C ASP A 195 21.70 0.92 11.59
N ALA A 196 22.01 0.30 12.74
CA ALA A 196 23.39 0.20 13.23
C ALA A 196 24.29 -0.83 12.51
N ASN A 197 23.73 -1.69 11.64
CA ASN A 197 24.46 -2.77 10.96
C ASN A 197 24.33 -2.73 9.43
N ALA A 198 23.70 -1.68 8.87
CA ALA A 198 23.35 -1.56 7.46
C ALA A 198 24.50 -1.07 6.56
N ASP A 199 25.43 -0.29 7.11
CA ASP A 199 26.52 0.34 6.36
C ASP A 199 27.45 -0.67 5.68
N GLY A 200 27.77 -1.78 6.34
CA GLY A 200 28.66 -2.80 5.80
C GLY A 200 28.07 -3.55 4.59
N VAL A 201 26.76 -3.79 4.60
CA VAL A 201 26.05 -4.46 3.49
C VAL A 201 25.87 -3.48 2.33
N LEU A 202 25.59 -2.21 2.63
CA LEU A 202 25.44 -1.15 1.65
C LEU A 202 26.72 -0.96 0.82
N GLU A 203 27.87 -0.89 1.47
CA GLU A 203 29.16 -0.74 0.77
C GLU A 203 29.44 -1.94 -0.16
N GLN A 204 29.13 -3.17 0.27
CA GLN A 204 29.26 -4.34 -0.60
C GLN A 204 28.33 -4.29 -1.82
N LEU A 205 27.11 -3.77 -1.66
CA LEU A 205 26.15 -3.61 -2.76
C LEU A 205 26.59 -2.50 -3.73
N LYS A 206 27.11 -1.37 -3.23
CA LYS A 206 27.69 -0.30 -4.07
C LYS A 206 28.82 -0.84 -4.96
N VAL A 207 29.72 -1.64 -4.40
CA VAL A 207 30.81 -2.27 -5.18
C VAL A 207 30.28 -3.22 -6.25
N LYS A 208 29.21 -3.97 -5.98
CA LYS A 208 28.58 -4.83 -6.98
C LYS A 208 27.90 -4.02 -8.08
N LEU A 209 27.22 -2.92 -7.72
CA LEU A 209 26.54 -2.04 -8.67
C LEU A 209 27.54 -1.34 -9.61
N ALA A 210 28.64 -0.81 -9.07
CA ALA A 210 29.69 -0.14 -9.85
C ALA A 210 30.40 -1.06 -10.86
N ARG A 211 30.29 -2.39 -10.70
CA ARG A 211 30.85 -3.38 -11.63
C ARG A 211 29.90 -3.74 -12.77
N LEU A 212 28.63 -3.32 -12.71
CA LEU A 212 27.65 -3.62 -13.75
C LEU A 212 27.86 -2.71 -14.96
N ASN A 213 27.82 -3.30 -16.16
CA ASN A 213 27.82 -2.53 -17.40
C ASN A 213 26.40 -2.06 -17.74
N THR A 214 26.02 -0.90 -17.22
CA THR A 214 24.68 -0.30 -17.34
C THR A 214 24.30 0.10 -18.77
N LYS A 215 25.27 0.33 -19.66
CA LYS A 215 25.02 0.82 -21.04
C LYS A 215 24.29 -0.19 -21.95
N SER A 216 24.34 -1.47 -21.60
CA SER A 216 23.70 -2.56 -22.36
C SER A 216 22.38 -3.04 -21.75
N ILE A 217 22.00 -2.49 -20.60
CA ILE A 217 20.83 -2.96 -19.85
C ILE A 217 19.60 -2.20 -20.37
N GLN A 218 18.61 -2.96 -20.82
CA GLN A 218 17.31 -2.40 -21.19
C GLN A 218 16.56 -1.94 -19.94
N LYS A 219 15.89 -0.78 -20.04
CA LYS A 219 14.99 -0.31 -18.98
C LYS A 219 13.85 -1.30 -18.76
N LEU A 220 13.48 -1.47 -17.50
CA LEU A 220 12.31 -2.26 -17.12
C LEU A 220 11.03 -1.46 -17.39
N ASN A 221 9.89 -2.15 -17.43
CA ASN A 221 8.58 -1.54 -17.58
C ASN A 221 7.84 -1.63 -16.24
N PRO A 222 7.86 -0.57 -15.40
CA PRO A 222 7.04 -0.55 -14.19
C PRO A 222 5.57 -0.72 -14.55
N ILE A 223 4.83 -1.45 -13.71
CA ILE A 223 3.41 -1.67 -13.91
C ILE A 223 2.64 -0.75 -12.98
N ASP A 224 1.88 0.18 -13.56
CA ASP A 224 0.92 0.99 -12.84
C ASP A 224 -0.37 0.22 -12.64
N PHE A 225 -0.94 0.32 -11.44
CA PHE A 225 -2.17 -0.37 -11.14
C PHE A 225 -3.38 0.27 -11.82
N GLU A 226 -4.01 -0.53 -12.66
CA GLU A 226 -5.32 -0.26 -13.23
C GLU A 226 -6.32 -1.34 -12.77
N LYS A 227 -7.41 -0.91 -12.15
CA LYS A 227 -8.47 -1.76 -11.59
C LYS A 227 -9.60 -2.02 -12.58
N ASP A 228 -9.74 -1.18 -13.60
CA ASP A 228 -10.86 -1.17 -14.54
C ASP A 228 -10.57 -1.88 -15.86
N ASP A 229 -9.34 -2.34 -16.06
CA ASP A 229 -8.97 -3.24 -17.15
C ASP A 229 -8.86 -4.67 -16.63
N ASP A 230 -9.77 -5.53 -17.08
CA ASP A 230 -9.83 -6.93 -16.66
C ASP A 230 -8.81 -7.83 -17.36
N THR A 231 -8.10 -7.32 -18.37
CA THR A 231 -7.16 -8.09 -19.21
C THR A 231 -5.69 -7.99 -18.76
N ASN A 232 -5.39 -7.05 -17.86
CA ASN A 232 -4.03 -6.76 -17.40
C ASN A 232 -3.54 -7.69 -16.27
N HIS A 233 -4.39 -8.60 -15.78
CA HIS A 233 -4.09 -9.53 -14.68
C HIS A 233 -3.74 -8.89 -13.32
N HIS A 234 -3.95 -7.57 -13.14
CA HIS A 234 -3.67 -6.89 -11.87
C HIS A 234 -4.60 -7.39 -10.76
N MET A 235 -5.91 -7.35 -11.03
CA MET A 235 -6.91 -7.79 -10.06
C MET A 235 -6.82 -9.29 -9.78
N GLU A 236 -6.45 -10.10 -10.77
CA GLU A 236 -6.26 -11.53 -10.60
C GLU A 236 -5.10 -11.84 -9.65
N MET A 237 -3.97 -11.15 -9.83
CA MET A 237 -2.83 -11.27 -8.91
C MET A 237 -3.21 -10.82 -7.50
N ILE A 238 -3.83 -9.64 -7.34
CA ILE A 238 -4.17 -9.10 -6.01
C ILE A 238 -5.20 -9.98 -5.29
N THR A 239 -6.23 -10.46 -5.99
CA THR A 239 -7.25 -11.35 -5.41
C THR A 239 -6.62 -12.67 -4.98
N ALA A 240 -5.84 -13.32 -5.84
CA ALA A 240 -5.18 -14.58 -5.49
C ALA A 240 -4.18 -14.38 -4.34
N ALA A 241 -3.38 -13.32 -4.39
CA ALA A 241 -2.41 -12.99 -3.34
C ALA A 241 -3.07 -12.76 -1.98
N SER A 242 -4.19 -12.02 -1.96
CA SER A 242 -4.98 -11.78 -0.76
C SER A 242 -5.62 -13.06 -0.23
N ASN A 243 -6.19 -13.89 -1.10
CA ASN A 243 -6.89 -15.11 -0.68
C ASN A 243 -5.91 -16.16 -0.14
N LEU A 244 -4.72 -16.30 -0.71
CA LEU A 244 -3.65 -17.14 -0.15
C LEU A 244 -3.23 -16.66 1.24
N ARG A 245 -3.10 -15.35 1.44
CA ARG A 245 -2.80 -14.79 2.76
C ARG A 245 -3.98 -14.97 3.72
N ALA A 246 -5.22 -14.85 3.23
CA ALA A 246 -6.40 -15.11 4.02
C ALA A 246 -6.42 -16.57 4.50
N GLU A 247 -6.06 -17.52 3.63
CA GLU A 247 -5.92 -18.93 3.95
C GLU A 247 -4.87 -19.15 5.05
N ASN A 248 -3.67 -18.56 4.96
CA ASN A 248 -2.64 -18.66 6.01
C ASN A 248 -3.23 -18.37 7.41
N TYR A 249 -4.11 -17.38 7.56
CA TYR A 249 -4.69 -16.95 8.84
C TYR A 249 -6.13 -17.46 9.06
N SER A 250 -6.61 -18.39 8.23
CA SER A 250 -7.98 -18.91 8.28
C SER A 250 -9.06 -17.80 8.26
N ILE A 251 -8.86 -16.82 7.39
CA ILE A 251 -9.79 -15.73 7.08
C ILE A 251 -10.63 -16.12 5.86
N GLN A 252 -11.91 -15.74 5.84
CA GLN A 252 -12.76 -16.02 4.67
C GLN A 252 -12.25 -15.27 3.43
N PRO A 253 -12.09 -15.95 2.28
CA PRO A 253 -11.63 -15.33 1.05
C PRO A 253 -12.65 -14.34 0.48
N ALA A 254 -12.20 -13.46 -0.41
CA ALA A 254 -13.05 -12.56 -1.17
C ALA A 254 -13.05 -12.95 -2.66
N ASP A 255 -14.18 -12.67 -3.32
CA ASP A 255 -14.24 -12.73 -4.77
C ASP A 255 -13.53 -11.52 -5.41
N ARG A 256 -13.36 -11.58 -6.74
CA ARG A 256 -12.72 -10.51 -7.51
C ARG A 256 -13.46 -9.18 -7.37
N MET A 257 -14.79 -9.19 -7.32
CA MET A 257 -15.60 -7.97 -7.22
C MET A 257 -15.40 -7.26 -5.88
N LYS A 258 -15.51 -7.99 -4.76
CA LYS A 258 -15.26 -7.44 -3.43
C LYS A 258 -13.81 -6.98 -3.30
N THR A 259 -12.86 -7.75 -3.84
CA THR A 259 -11.45 -7.35 -3.86
C THR A 259 -11.25 -6.05 -4.65
N LYS A 260 -11.88 -5.92 -5.82
CA LYS A 260 -11.82 -4.71 -6.66
C LYS A 260 -12.38 -3.49 -5.95
N GLN A 261 -13.50 -3.64 -5.23
CA GLN A 261 -14.08 -2.56 -4.43
C GLN A 261 -13.12 -2.04 -3.36
N ILE A 262 -12.48 -2.95 -2.62
CA ILE A 262 -11.58 -2.62 -1.52
C ILE A 262 -10.23 -2.11 -2.05
N ALA A 263 -9.55 -2.87 -2.90
CA ALA A 263 -8.23 -2.54 -3.44
C ALA A 263 -8.26 -1.26 -4.31
N GLY A 264 -9.36 -1.07 -5.04
CA GLY A 264 -9.58 0.09 -5.89
C GLY A 264 -10.12 1.33 -5.18
N ARG A 265 -10.37 1.25 -3.86
CA ARG A 265 -11.02 2.29 -3.06
C ARG A 265 -12.28 2.85 -3.75
N ILE A 266 -13.12 1.96 -4.27
CA ILE A 266 -14.28 2.35 -5.07
C ILE A 266 -15.30 3.03 -4.17
N ILE A 267 -15.61 4.29 -4.46
CA ILE A 267 -16.69 5.03 -3.82
C ILE A 267 -18.01 4.63 -4.49
N PRO A 268 -18.96 3.98 -3.79
CA PRO A 268 -20.24 3.63 -4.37
C PRO A 268 -21.01 4.88 -4.79
N ALA A 269 -21.51 4.90 -6.02
CA ALA A 269 -22.28 6.01 -6.56
C ALA A 269 -23.53 5.49 -7.29
N ILE A 270 -24.64 6.21 -7.12
CA ILE A 270 -25.90 5.96 -7.84
C ILE A 270 -26.48 7.28 -8.33
N ALA A 271 -26.99 7.28 -9.57
CA ALA A 271 -27.47 8.50 -10.24
C ALA A 271 -28.58 9.22 -9.46
N THR A 272 -29.41 8.50 -8.70
CA THR A 272 -30.51 9.08 -7.90
C THR A 272 -29.99 9.98 -6.77
N THR A 273 -28.88 9.60 -6.12
CA THR A 273 -28.24 10.44 -5.10
C THR A 273 -27.61 11.67 -5.74
N THR A 274 -26.90 11.51 -6.86
CA THR A 274 -26.31 12.64 -7.60
C THR A 274 -27.37 13.63 -8.06
N ALA A 275 -28.50 13.16 -8.60
CA ALA A 275 -29.61 13.99 -9.04
C ALA A 275 -30.26 14.76 -7.88
N THR A 276 -30.49 14.08 -6.75
CA THR A 276 -31.03 14.71 -5.54
C THR A 276 -30.10 15.81 -5.02
N VAL A 277 -28.79 15.52 -4.91
CA VAL A 277 -27.79 16.48 -4.45
C VAL A 277 -27.71 17.68 -5.39
N ALA A 278 -27.66 17.46 -6.70
CA ALA A 278 -27.63 18.53 -7.69
C ALA A 278 -28.91 19.40 -7.63
N GLY A 279 -30.09 18.79 -7.47
CA GLY A 279 -31.35 19.51 -7.31
C GLY A 279 -31.37 20.42 -6.08
N LEU A 280 -30.87 19.93 -4.94
CA LEU A 280 -30.75 20.72 -3.71
C LEU A 280 -29.75 21.88 -3.87
N VAL A 281 -28.62 21.66 -4.56
CA VAL A 281 -27.67 22.73 -4.91
C VAL A 281 -28.34 23.81 -5.77
N CYS A 282 -29.16 23.42 -6.75
CA CYS A 282 -29.90 24.37 -7.58
C CYS A 282 -30.93 25.19 -6.81
N ILE A 283 -31.59 24.61 -5.79
CA ILE A 283 -32.54 25.34 -4.93
C ILE A 283 -31.82 26.43 -4.12
N GLU A 284 -30.66 26.10 -3.56
CA GLU A 284 -29.86 27.05 -2.79
C GLU A 284 -29.27 28.16 -3.67
N LEU A 285 -28.98 27.89 -4.95
CA LEU A 285 -28.53 28.90 -5.90
C LEU A 285 -29.53 30.07 -6.04
N TYR A 286 -30.85 29.82 -5.93
CA TYR A 286 -31.85 30.89 -5.97
C TYR A 286 -31.75 31.87 -4.80
N LYS A 287 -31.21 31.45 -3.66
CA LYS A 287 -31.05 32.29 -2.46
C LYS A 287 -29.84 33.21 -2.52
N TYR A 288 -28.97 33.05 -3.52
CA TYR A 288 -27.74 33.83 -3.66
C TYR A 288 -27.97 35.34 -3.85
N ASN A 289 -29.16 35.75 -4.31
CA ASN A 289 -29.48 37.16 -4.58
C ASN A 289 -30.00 37.94 -3.35
N GLU A 290 -30.22 37.29 -2.21
CA GLU A 290 -30.81 37.91 -1.01
C GLU A 290 -29.88 37.74 0.19
N THR A 291 -28.96 38.68 0.48
CA THR A 291 -28.49 39.07 1.84
C THR A 291 -27.20 39.94 1.84
N SER A 292 -26.97 40.61 2.99
CA SER A 292 -25.99 41.65 3.29
C SER A 292 -25.08 41.30 4.50
N PHE A 293 -23.76 41.59 4.39
CA PHE A 293 -22.66 41.60 5.40
C PHE A 293 -22.31 40.28 6.14
N THR A 294 -21.00 39.95 6.30
CA THR A 294 -20.49 38.55 6.32
C THR A 294 -19.16 38.29 7.08
N LEU A 295 -18.83 37.00 7.33
CA LEU A 295 -17.53 36.53 7.87
C LEU A 295 -16.29 36.95 7.04
N TRP A 296 -16.49 37.33 5.77
CA TRP A 296 -15.44 37.65 4.81
C TRP A 296 -15.16 39.15 4.69
N ASP A 297 -15.82 39.95 5.52
CA ASP A 297 -15.59 41.38 5.56
C ASP A 297 -14.16 41.63 6.03
N ARG A 298 -13.38 42.23 5.12
CA ARG A 298 -11.98 42.57 5.34
C ARG A 298 -11.80 44.04 5.05
N LEU A 299 -11.03 44.71 5.89
CA LEU A 299 -10.62 46.08 5.63
C LEU A 299 -9.59 46.07 4.49
N GLU A 300 -10.02 46.45 3.29
CA GLU A 300 -9.12 46.58 2.14
C GLU A 300 -8.45 47.96 2.14
N ILE A 301 -7.23 48.01 2.68
CA ILE A 301 -6.41 49.22 2.62
C ILE A 301 -5.88 49.39 1.20
N LYS A 302 -6.32 50.45 0.50
CA LYS A 302 -5.86 50.76 -0.86
C LYS A 302 -4.48 51.43 -0.83
N GLY A 303 -3.51 50.75 -1.44
CA GLY A 303 -2.14 51.25 -1.64
C GLY A 303 -1.24 51.13 -0.40
N PRO A 304 0.08 51.33 -0.55
CA PRO A 304 0.99 51.34 0.59
C PRO A 304 0.72 52.58 1.45
N LYS A 305 0.24 52.36 2.68
CA LYS A 305 0.09 53.40 3.71
C LYS A 305 1.18 53.25 4.76
N THR A 306 1.60 54.36 5.36
CA THR A 306 2.40 54.33 6.57
C THR A 306 1.56 53.83 7.76
N LEU A 307 2.21 53.36 8.81
CA LEU A 307 1.51 52.83 9.99
C LEU A 307 0.57 53.86 10.61
N GLN A 308 0.96 55.14 10.65
CA GLN A 308 0.14 56.22 11.18
C GLN A 308 -1.11 56.44 10.32
N GLU A 309 -0.98 56.49 9.00
CA GLU A 309 -2.11 56.66 8.07
C GLU A 309 -3.09 55.47 8.09
N ALA A 310 -2.62 54.27 8.40
CA ALA A 310 -3.49 53.10 8.57
C ALA A 310 -4.26 53.16 9.90
N VAL A 311 -3.64 53.64 10.98
CA VAL A 311 -4.29 53.81 12.30
C VAL A 311 -5.33 54.92 12.24
N ASP A 312 -5.00 56.07 11.66
CA ASP A 312 -5.91 57.20 11.53
C ASP A 312 -7.14 56.82 10.68
N TRP A 313 -6.94 56.04 9.60
CA TRP A 313 -8.03 55.56 8.72
C TRP A 313 -8.97 54.55 9.39
N ILE A 314 -8.50 53.77 10.36
CA ILE A 314 -9.35 52.83 11.12
C ILE A 314 -10.15 53.56 12.22
N GLN A 315 -9.68 54.73 12.67
CA GLN A 315 -10.27 55.47 13.80
C GLN A 315 -11.32 56.52 13.39
N GLU A 316 -11.31 57.00 12.13
CA GLU A 316 -12.41 57.80 11.52
C GLU A 316 -13.66 56.96 11.22
#